data_AF-A0A9D5JRY3-F1
#
_entry.id   AF-A0A9D5JRY3-F1
#
_cell.length_a   1.000
_cell.length_b   1.000
_cell.length_c   1.000
_cell.angle_alpha   90.00
_cell.angle_beta   90.00
_cell.angle_gamma   90.00
#
_symmetry.space_group_name_H-M   'P 1'
#
loop_
_entity.id
_entity.type
_entity.pdbx_description
1 polymer ?
#
loop_
_entity_poly.entity_id
_entity_poly.type
_entity_poly.pdbx_seq_one_letter_code
_entity_poly.pdbx_strand_id
1 'polypeptide(L)'
;MQKLRVILIWTLVGILLFFGGGLYVGYKLFTPKAQEIQRVDSQAILTALHDRGFLVSQTYIFDTPITIDRSTGSAWKDFFFGQTIEARGTMEVNLGVDLGEVKDDDVSVNEDAGEITVRI
;
A
#
# COMPACT_ATOMS: atom_id res chain seq x y z
N MET A 1 26.41 27.91 62.33
CA MET A 1 25.59 28.26 61.14
C MET A 1 26.25 27.98 59.79
N GLN A 2 27.58 28.09 59.66
CA GLN A 2 28.30 27.86 58.39
C GLN A 2 28.21 26.41 57.86
N LYS A 3 28.32 25.41 58.74
CA LYS A 3 28.21 23.97 58.37
C LYS A 3 26.83 23.60 57.80
N LEU A 4 25.76 24.22 58.28
CA LEU A 4 24.38 23.98 57.81
C LEU A 4 24.16 24.53 56.39
N ARG A 5 24.75 25.69 56.07
CA ARG A 5 24.70 26.28 54.73
C ARG A 5 25.45 25.43 53.70
N VAL A 6 26.59 24.86 54.07
CA VAL A 6 27.37 23.97 53.20
C VAL A 6 26.60 22.69 52.89
N ILE A 7 25.96 22.08 53.90
CA ILE A 7 25.15 20.87 53.70
C ILE A 7 23.96 21.16 52.75
N LEU A 8 23.27 22.28 52.93
CA LEU A 8 22.17 22.69 52.05
C LEU A 8 22.58 22.86 50.59
N ILE A 9 23.77 23.43 50.34
CA ILE A 9 24.31 23.61 48.99
C ILE A 9 24.59 22.25 48.34
N TRP A 10 25.22 21.32 49.06
CA TRP A 10 25.50 19.98 48.54
C TRP A 10 24.23 19.18 48.24
N THR A 11 23.20 19.29 49.09
CA THR A 11 21.90 18.66 48.83
C THR A 11 21.25 19.24 47.58
N LEU A 12 21.30 20.56 47.38
CA LEU A 12 20.71 21.22 46.22
C LEU A 12 21.43 20.84 44.92
N VAL A 13 22.77 20.74 44.95
CA VAL A 13 23.57 20.27 43.81
C VAL A 13 23.27 18.80 43.48
N GLY A 14 23.12 17.94 44.50
CA GLY A 14 22.76 16.54 44.30
C GLY A 14 21.39 16.36 43.64
N ILE A 15 20.40 17.15 44.08
CA ILE A 15 19.06 17.18 43.46
C ILE A 15 19.15 17.66 42.01
N LEU A 16 19.87 18.75 41.75
CA LEU A 16 20.00 19.29 40.40
C LEU A 16 20.66 18.30 39.43
N LEU A 17 21.69 17.57 39.88
CA LEU A 17 22.34 16.54 39.08
C LEU A 17 21.43 15.32 38.85
N PHE A 18 20.65 14.91 39.85
CA PHE A 18 19.72 13.79 39.73
C PHE A 18 18.60 14.09 38.74
N PHE A 19 17.93 15.24 38.89
CA PHE A 19 16.85 15.66 38.00
C PHE A 19 17.37 16.05 36.61
N GLY A 20 18.50 16.76 36.53
CA GLY A 20 19.11 17.15 35.26
C GLY A 20 19.61 15.96 34.46
N GLY A 21 20.27 15.00 35.12
CA GLY A 21 20.70 13.75 34.49
C GLY A 21 19.52 12.89 34.03
N GLY A 22 18.49 12.75 34.87
CA GLY A 22 17.27 12.02 34.52
C GLY A 22 16.53 12.63 33.32
N LEU A 23 16.39 13.95 33.29
CA LEU A 23 15.79 14.69 32.16
C LEU A 23 16.62 14.54 30.89
N TYR A 24 17.95 14.59 30.97
CA TYR A 24 18.83 14.45 29.81
C TYR A 24 18.74 13.04 29.20
N VAL A 25 18.78 12.00 30.04
CA VAL A 25 18.65 10.61 29.58
C VAL A 25 17.25 10.36 29.04
N GLY A 26 16.21 10.84 29.73
CA GLY A 26 14.83 10.75 29.26
C GLY A 26 14.65 11.42 27.90
N TYR A 27 15.12 12.66 27.75
CA TYR A 27 15.06 13.37 26.47
C TYR A 27 15.78 12.60 25.36
N LYS A 28 16.96 12.05 25.61
CA LYS A 28 17.71 11.27 24.61
C LYS A 28 17.04 9.95 24.24
N LEU A 29 16.34 9.30 25.19
CA LEU A 29 15.66 8.02 24.95
C LEU A 29 14.31 8.21 24.24
N PHE A 30 13.60 9.30 24.57
CA PHE A 30 12.30 9.64 24.00
C PHE A 30 12.37 10.56 22.78
N THR A 31 13.55 11.06 22.42
CA THR A 31 13.74 11.69 21.11
C THR A 31 13.56 10.58 20.07
N PRO A 32 12.51 10.63 19.24
CA PRO A 32 12.36 9.65 18.17
C PRO A 32 13.63 9.71 17.35
N LYS A 33 14.33 8.57 17.26
CA LYS A 33 15.44 8.42 16.32
C LYS A 33 14.88 8.88 14.97
N ALA A 34 15.50 9.91 14.37
CA ALA A 34 15.13 10.36 13.04
C ALA A 34 14.95 9.10 12.21
N GLN A 35 13.74 8.90 11.69
CA GLN A 35 13.41 7.72 10.90
C GLN A 35 14.53 7.60 9.87
N GLU A 36 15.33 6.54 9.96
CA GLU A 36 16.23 6.18 8.88
C GLU A 36 15.31 6.15 7.66
N ILE A 37 15.54 7.11 6.76
CA ILE A 37 14.85 7.19 5.49
C ILE A 37 15.12 5.81 4.89
N GLN A 38 14.12 4.94 4.91
CA GLN A 38 14.22 3.63 4.29
C GLN A 38 14.48 3.94 2.84
N ARG A 39 15.75 3.84 2.44
CA ARG A 39 16.12 3.93 1.04
C ARG A 39 15.32 2.86 0.34
N VAL A 40 14.33 3.29 -0.42
CA VAL A 40 13.51 2.40 -1.21
C VAL A 40 14.42 1.89 -2.30
N ASP A 41 14.94 0.69 -2.08
CA ASP A 41 15.87 0.05 -2.98
C ASP A 41 15.17 -0.24 -4.32
N SER A 42 15.77 0.18 -5.43
CA SER A 42 15.27 -0.07 -6.78
C SER A 42 14.98 -1.55 -7.00
N GLN A 43 15.77 -2.43 -6.36
CA GLN A 43 15.58 -3.87 -6.42
C GLN A 43 14.28 -4.34 -5.77
N ALA A 44 13.83 -3.70 -4.68
CA ALA A 44 12.55 -3.99 -4.05
C ALA A 44 11.37 -3.48 -4.89
N ILE A 45 11.52 -2.32 -5.55
CA ILE A 45 10.53 -1.78 -6.49
C ILE A 45 10.39 -2.71 -7.69
N LEU A 46 11.51 -3.13 -8.27
CA LEU A 46 11.54 -4.02 -9.42
C LEU A 46 10.90 -5.38 -9.10
N THR A 47 11.21 -5.94 -7.92
CA THR A 47 10.59 -7.18 -7.44
C THR A 47 9.08 -7.03 -7.30
N ALA A 48 8.60 -5.92 -6.74
CA ALA A 48 7.16 -5.66 -6.59
C ALA A 48 6.44 -5.41 -7.93
N LEU A 49 7.13 -4.84 -8.93
CA LEU A 49 6.60 -4.64 -10.29
C LEU A 49 6.50 -5.98 -11.04
N HIS A 50 7.54 -6.82 -10.94
CA HIS A 50 7.57 -8.16 -11.54
C HIS A 50 6.51 -9.08 -10.90
N ASP A 51 6.33 -9.04 -9.59
CA ASP A 51 5.30 -9.81 -8.88
C ASP A 51 3.87 -9.41 -9.31
N ARG A 52 3.67 -8.15 -9.72
CA ARG A 52 2.37 -7.68 -10.25
C ARG A 52 2.17 -8.04 -11.71
N GLY A 53 3.24 -8.24 -12.48
CA GLY A 53 3.28 -8.79 -13.83
C GLY A 53 2.64 -7.93 -14.92
N PHE A 54 1.52 -7.26 -14.66
CA PHE A 54 0.76 -6.52 -15.67
C PHE A 54 0.11 -5.27 -15.07
N LEU A 55 0.44 -4.10 -15.63
CA LEU A 55 -0.21 -2.85 -15.28
C LEU A 55 -1.44 -2.67 -16.19
N VAL A 56 -2.63 -2.91 -15.64
CA VAL A 56 -3.89 -2.67 -16.36
C VAL A 56 -4.07 -1.17 -16.57
N SER A 57 -4.15 -0.74 -17.84
CA SER A 57 -4.36 0.65 -18.22
C SER A 57 -5.82 0.93 -18.57
N GLN A 58 -6.51 -0.03 -19.19
CA GLN A 58 -7.91 0.08 -19.57
C GLN A 58 -8.63 -1.25 -19.42
N THR A 59 -9.85 -1.20 -18.92
CA THR A 59 -10.73 -2.37 -18.80
C THR A 59 -11.97 -2.16 -19.66
N TYR A 60 -12.25 -3.12 -20.53
CA TYR A 60 -13.47 -3.17 -21.32
C TYR A 60 -14.37 -4.29 -20.80
N ILE A 61 -15.63 -3.94 -20.52
CA ILE A 61 -16.65 -4.89 -20.05
C ILE A 61 -17.71 -5.01 -21.14
N PHE A 62 -17.94 -6.23 -21.60
CA PHE A 62 -18.94 -6.57 -22.60
C PHE A 62 -20.02 -7.44 -21.98
N ASP A 63 -21.24 -6.90 -21.87
CA ASP A 63 -22.41 -7.64 -21.41
C ASP A 63 -23.20 -8.17 -22.61
N THR A 64 -23.24 -9.49 -22.76
CA THR A 64 -24.01 -10.16 -23.82
C THR A 64 -25.21 -10.89 -23.22
N PRO A 65 -26.44 -10.40 -23.43
CA PRO A 65 -27.64 -11.14 -23.04
C PRO A 65 -27.90 -12.29 -24.03
N ILE A 66 -28.16 -13.48 -23.51
CA ILE A 66 -28.52 -14.68 -24.27
C ILE A 66 -29.89 -15.14 -23.79
N THR A 67 -30.88 -15.12 -24.67
CA THR A 67 -32.21 -15.66 -24.39
C THR A 67 -32.29 -17.08 -24.93
N ILE A 68 -32.44 -18.06 -24.04
CA ILE A 68 -32.64 -19.46 -24.39
C ILE A 68 -34.14 -19.73 -24.39
N ASP A 69 -34.71 -19.89 -25.58
CA ASP A 69 -36.12 -20.27 -25.75
C ASP A 69 -36.25 -21.80 -25.87
N ARG A 70 -37.00 -22.41 -24.95
CA ARG A 70 -37.29 -23.84 -24.96
C ARG A 70 -38.68 -24.07 -25.54
N SER A 71 -38.76 -24.11 -26.87
CA SER A 71 -39.98 -24.47 -27.61
C SER A 71 -40.13 -25.99 -27.73
N THR A 72 -41.31 -26.50 -27.39
CA THR A 72 -41.72 -27.90 -27.51
C THR A 72 -42.46 -28.18 -28.82
N GLY A 73 -42.58 -27.19 -29.71
CA GLY A 73 -43.12 -27.31 -31.07
C GLY A 73 -44.65 -27.32 -31.16
N SER A 74 -45.37 -27.12 -30.05
CA SER A 74 -46.84 -27.03 -30.03
C SER A 74 -47.29 -25.89 -29.12
N ALA A 75 -48.05 -24.94 -29.66
CA ALA A 75 -48.45 -23.70 -28.98
C ALA A 75 -49.17 -23.93 -27.64
N TRP A 76 -49.97 -24.99 -27.54
CA TRP A 76 -50.65 -25.34 -26.27
C TRP A 76 -49.69 -25.88 -25.22
N LYS A 77 -48.66 -26.62 -25.65
CA LYS A 77 -47.68 -27.23 -24.73
C LYS A 77 -46.64 -26.21 -24.29
N ASP A 78 -46.29 -25.26 -25.15
CA ASP A 78 -45.43 -24.12 -24.82
C ASP A 78 -46.11 -23.14 -23.86
N PHE A 79 -47.45 -23.01 -23.88
CA PHE A 79 -48.16 -22.18 -22.90
C PHE A 79 -48.08 -22.72 -21.46
N PHE A 80 -48.11 -24.05 -21.27
CA PHE A 80 -48.07 -24.67 -19.94
C PHE A 80 -46.67 -25.11 -19.50
N PHE A 81 -45.74 -25.33 -20.42
CA PHE A 81 -44.40 -25.90 -20.13
C PHE A 81 -43.24 -25.13 -20.79
N GLY A 82 -43.51 -24.15 -21.64
CA GLY A 82 -42.48 -23.29 -22.22
C GLY A 82 -41.88 -22.39 -21.15
N GLN A 83 -40.56 -22.36 -21.07
CA GLN A 83 -39.82 -21.45 -20.20
C GLN A 83 -38.81 -20.69 -21.04
N THR A 84 -38.91 -19.37 -21.00
CA THR A 84 -37.86 -18.47 -21.50
C THR A 84 -36.84 -18.29 -20.39
N ILE A 85 -35.60 -18.71 -20.62
CA ILE A 85 -34.51 -18.50 -19.67
C ILE A 85 -33.62 -17.39 -20.22
N GLU A 86 -33.53 -16.28 -19.49
CA GLU A 86 -32.58 -15.21 -19.77
C GLU A 86 -31.26 -15.48 -19.04
N ALA A 87 -30.19 -15.67 -19.81
CA ALA A 87 -28.83 -15.77 -19.30
C ALA A 87 -28.05 -14.51 -19.69
N ARG A 88 -27.12 -14.08 -18.85
CA ARG A 88 -26.19 -12.98 -19.16
C ARG A 88 -24.77 -13.50 -19.06
N GLY A 89 -24.01 -13.34 -20.14
CA GLY A 89 -22.57 -13.55 -20.13
C GLY A 89 -21.88 -12.18 -20.09
N THR A 90 -21.15 -11.91 -19.01
CA THR A 90 -20.27 -10.74 -18.91
C THR A 90 -18.86 -11.18 -19.25
N MET A 91 -18.23 -10.49 -20.20
CA MET A 91 -16.83 -10.68 -20.57
C MET A 91 -16.03 -9.44 -20.18
N GLU A 92 -14.90 -9.64 -19.52
CA GLU A 92 -13.95 -8.58 -19.17
C GLU A 92 -12.67 -8.76 -19.98
N VAL A 93 -12.20 -7.68 -20.60
CA VAL A 93 -10.94 -7.63 -21.34
C VAL A 93 -10.10 -6.50 -20.78
N ASN A 94 -8.93 -6.86 -20.22
CA ASN A 94 -7.98 -5.91 -19.65
C ASN A 94 -6.84 -5.65 -20.63
N LEU A 95 -6.65 -4.39 -21.00
CA LEU A 95 -5.50 -3.90 -21.76
C LEU A 95 -4.54 -3.23 -20.79
N GLY A 96 -3.24 -3.42 -21.01
CA GLY A 96 -2.22 -2.98 -20.08
C GLY A 96 -0.82 -3.20 -20.63
N VAL A 97 0.16 -2.81 -19.84
CA VAL A 97 1.58 -2.93 -20.16
C VAL A 97 2.18 -4.05 -19.31
N ASP A 98 2.93 -4.94 -19.95
CA ASP A 98 3.68 -6.00 -19.27
C ASP A 98 4.84 -5.37 -18.48
N LEU A 99 4.86 -5.61 -17.18
CA LEU A 99 5.90 -5.08 -16.29
C LEU A 99 7.11 -6.02 -16.19
N GLY A 100 7.02 -7.25 -16.72
CA GLY A 100 8.10 -8.23 -16.71
C GLY A 100 9.28 -7.86 -17.61
N GLU A 101 9.10 -6.96 -18.58
CA GLU A 101 10.18 -6.45 -19.43
C GLU A 101 10.88 -5.21 -18.87
N VAL A 102 10.37 -4.62 -17.78
CA VAL A 102 10.97 -3.44 -17.13
C VAL A 102 12.33 -3.81 -16.54
N LYS A 103 13.36 -3.03 -16.86
CA LYS A 103 14.74 -3.21 -16.38
C LYS A 103 15.09 -2.18 -15.31
N ASP A 104 16.17 -2.43 -14.59
CA ASP A 104 16.66 -1.52 -13.55
C ASP A 104 16.95 -0.11 -14.09
N ASP A 105 17.47 -0.03 -15.33
CA ASP A 105 17.75 1.24 -16.02
C ASP A 105 16.48 2.07 -16.32
N ASP A 106 15.30 1.45 -16.30
CA ASP A 106 14.02 2.10 -16.57
C ASP A 106 13.37 2.67 -15.29
N VAL A 107 13.95 2.39 -14.13
CA VAL A 107 13.48 2.85 -12.81
C VAL A 107 14.41 3.93 -12.27
N SER A 108 13.88 5.14 -12.08
CA SER A 108 14.59 6.24 -11.45
C SER A 108 13.91 6.61 -10.13
N VAL A 109 14.67 6.60 -9.04
CA VAL A 109 14.21 6.99 -7.71
C VAL A 109 14.80 8.36 -7.36
N ASN A 110 13.93 9.33 -7.11
CA ASN A 110 14.31 10.64 -6.59
C ASN A 110 14.00 10.69 -5.09
N GLU A 111 15.02 10.39 -4.26
CA GLU A 111 14.89 10.36 -2.79
C GLU A 111 14.52 11.73 -2.19
N ASP A 112 14.93 12.84 -2.83
CA ASP A 112 14.70 14.20 -2.32
C ASP A 112 13.26 14.68 -2.54
N ALA A 113 12.64 14.24 -3.64
CA ALA A 113 11.25 14.57 -3.99
C ALA A 113 10.24 13.49 -3.55
N GLY A 114 10.70 12.30 -3.17
CA GLY A 114 9.83 11.15 -2.90
C GLY A 114 9.14 10.62 -4.15
N GLU A 115 9.72 10.84 -5.33
CA GLU A 115 9.14 10.45 -6.63
C GLU A 115 9.86 9.21 -7.19
N ILE A 116 9.06 8.25 -7.67
CA ILE A 116 9.55 7.08 -8.39
C ILE A 116 9.04 7.20 -9.82
N THR A 117 9.94 7.26 -10.78
CA THR A 117 9.62 7.29 -12.20
C THR A 117 9.97 5.94 -12.82
N VAL A 118 8.98 5.30 -13.44
CA VAL A 118 9.18 4.08 -14.23
C VAL A 118 8.88 4.44 -15.68
N ARG A 119 9.86 4.23 -16.56
CA ARG A 119 9.68 4.42 -18.00
C ARG A 119 9.27 3.09 -18.63
N ILE A 120 8.17 3.11 -19.37
CA ILE A 120 7.58 1.95 -20.07
C ILE A 120 7.38 2.30 -21.53
#